data_AF-A0A944MP17-F1
#
_entry.id   AF-A0A944MP17-F1
#
_cell.length_a   1.000
_cell.length_b   1.000
_cell.length_c   1.000
_cell.angle_alpha   90.00
_cell.angle_beta   90.00
_cell.angle_gamma   90.00
#
_symmetry.space_group_name_H-M   'P 1'
#
loop_
_entity.id
_entity.type
_entity.pdbx_description
1 polymer ?
#
loop_
_entity_poly.entity_id
_entity_poly.type
_entity_poly.pdbx_seq_one_letter_code
_entity_poly.pdbx_strand_id
1 'polypeptide(L)' 'MLKKVIRFFKNVKTEMSYVSWPSKDDLKEGTTVVIIMSAVVAVFLSLVDFGFGILIRKLLLKG' A
#
# COMPACT_ATOMS: atom_id res chain seq x y z
N MET A 1 19.42 -34.83 -4.69
CA MET A 1 18.33 -33.83 -4.76
C MET A 1 18.76 -32.44 -4.26
N LEU A 2 19.37 -32.33 -3.09
CA LEU A 2 19.94 -31.08 -2.52
C LEU A 2 20.83 -30.27 -3.49
N LYS A 3 21.76 -30.92 -4.21
CA LYS A 3 22.60 -30.25 -5.23
C LYS A 3 21.81 -29.60 -6.37
N LYS A 4 20.63 -30.13 -6.70
CA LYS A 4 19.74 -29.61 -7.75
C LYS A 4 19.01 -28.36 -7.28
N VAL A 5 18.57 -28.35 -6.01
CA VAL A 5 17.95 -27.19 -5.35
C VAL A 5 18.94 -26.04 -5.20
N ILE A 6 20.16 -26.31 -4.73
CA ILE A 6 21.20 -25.28 -4.60
C ILE A 6 21.54 -24.65 -5.97
N ARG A 7 21.61 -25.48 -7.03
CA ARG A 7 21.82 -25.00 -8.39
C ARG A 7 20.66 -24.14 -8.90
N PHE A 8 19.42 -24.50 -8.57
CA PHE A 8 18.23 -23.72 -8.90
C PHE A 8 18.27 -22.33 -8.25
N PHE A 9 18.53 -22.23 -6.93
CA PHE A 9 18.67 -20.93 -6.26
C PHE A 9 19.82 -20.09 -6.81
N LYS A 10 20.94 -20.73 -7.19
CA LYS A 10 22.05 -20.04 -7.84
C LYS A 10 21.63 -19.44 -9.18
N ASN A 11 20.88 -20.17 -9.99
CA ASN A 11 20.37 -19.69 -11.28
C ASN A 11 19.35 -18.55 -11.09
N VAL A 12 18.42 -18.69 -10.15
CA VAL A 12 17.43 -17.64 -9.83
C VAL A 12 18.11 -16.36 -9.35
N LYS A 13 19.16 -16.46 -8.52
CA LYS A 13 19.93 -15.29 -8.09
C LYS A 13 20.64 -14.61 -9.26
N THR A 14 21.18 -15.38 -10.19
CA THR A 14 21.79 -14.84 -11.42
C THR A 14 20.76 -14.13 -12.30
N GLU A 15 19.57 -14.71 -12.48
CA GLU A 15 18.49 -14.09 -13.25
C GLU A 15 17.97 -12.81 -12.58
N MET A 16 17.80 -12.81 -11.25
CA MET A 16 17.44 -11.60 -10.50
C MET A 16 18.48 -10.48 -10.58
N SER A 17 19.73 -10.79 -10.92
CA SER A 17 20.77 -9.76 -11.10
C SER A 17 20.65 -9.01 -12.43
N TYR A 18 19.97 -9.60 -13.42
CA TYR A 18 19.60 -8.90 -14.66
C TYR A 18 18.34 -8.05 -14.52
N VAL A 19 17.61 -8.20 -13.42
CA VAL A 19 16.45 -7.36 -13.12
C VAL A 19 16.94 -6.02 -12.59
N SER A 20 16.58 -4.94 -13.29
CA SER A 20 16.82 -3.57 -12.86
C SER A 20 15.84 -3.21 -11.73
N TRP A 21 16.26 -3.48 -10.49
CA TRP A 21 15.51 -3.07 -9.31
C TRP A 21 15.57 -1.55 -9.13
N PRO A 22 14.47 -0.93 -8.67
CA PRO A 22 14.47 0.49 -8.38
C PRO A 22 15.47 0.82 -7.27
N SER A 23 16.02 2.03 -7.31
CA SER A 23 16.95 2.49 -6.30
C SER A 23 16.26 2.65 -4.95
N LYS A 24 17.05 2.73 -3.87
CA LYS A 24 16.48 2.96 -2.53
C LYS A 24 15.71 4.28 -2.44
N ASP A 25 16.07 5.24 -3.27
CA ASP A 25 15.42 6.55 -3.30
C ASP A 25 14.09 6.48 -4.05
N ASP A 26 14.03 5.75 -5.17
CA ASP A 26 12.76 5.48 -5.89
C ASP A 26 11.74 4.74 -5.00
N LEU A 27 12.22 3.79 -4.18
CA LEU A 27 11.37 3.08 -3.22
C LEU A 27 10.79 4.03 -2.17
N LYS A 28 11.61 4.94 -1.64
CA LYS A 28 11.17 5.92 -0.65
C LYS A 28 10.16 6.87 -1.26
N GLU A 29 10.44 7.40 -2.45
CA GLU A 29 9.53 8.31 -3.16
C GLU A 29 8.17 7.65 -3.41
N GLY A 30 8.18 6.44 -3.98
CA GLY A 30 6.94 5.68 -4.22
C GLY A 30 6.14 5.43 -2.94
N THR A 31 6.82 5.03 -1.86
CA THR A 31 6.16 4.78 -0.56
C THR A 31 5.61 6.06 0.05
N THR A 32 6.35 7.18 -0.03
CA THR A 32 5.92 8.48 0.46
C THR A 32 4.66 8.96 -0.24
N VAL A 33 4.57 8.83 -1.57
CA VAL A 33 3.37 9.18 -2.33
C VAL A 33 2.16 8.36 -1.87
N VAL A 34 2.32 7.05 -1.70
CA VAL A 34 1.24 6.16 -1.24
C VAL A 34 0.76 6.54 0.16
N ILE A 35 1.67 6.87 1.08
CA ILE A 35 1.32 7.32 2.44
C ILE A 35 0.49 8.60 2.38
N ILE A 36 0.92 9.59 1.59
CA ILE A 36 0.21 10.87 1.46
C ILE A 36 -1.19 10.64 0.89
N MET A 37 -1.30 9.88 -0.20
CA MET A 37 -2.60 9.57 -0.81
C MET A 37 -3.53 8.83 0.15
N SER A 38 -3.01 7.86 0.90
CA SER A 38 -3.78 7.13 1.91
C SER A 38 -4.27 8.03 3.03
N ALA A 39 -3.42 8.97 3.50
CA ALA A 39 -3.80 9.94 4.52
C ALA A 39 -4.91 10.88 4.04
N VAL A 40 -4.84 11.37 2.79
CA VAL A 40 -5.89 12.22 2.20
C VAL A 40 -7.22 11.47 2.14
N VAL A 41 -7.20 10.23 1.66
CA VAL A 41 -8.42 9.39 1.59
C VAL A 41 -8.97 9.13 2.99
N ALA A 42 -8.13 8.84 3.98
CA ALA A 42 -8.56 8.63 5.36
C ALA A 42 -9.24 9.86 5.96
N VAL A 43 -8.70 11.06 5.73
CA VAL A 43 -9.31 12.32 6.19
C VAL A 43 -10.65 12.55 5.49
N PHE A 44 -10.72 12.33 4.17
CA PHE A 44 -11.95 12.48 3.42
C PHE A 44 -13.05 11.54 3.92
N LEU A 45 -12.75 10.25 4.06
CA LEU A 45 -13.71 9.26 4.58
C LEU A 45 -14.15 9.62 5.99
N SER A 46 -13.22 10.02 6.87
CA SER A 46 -13.55 10.45 8.22
C SER A 46 -14.55 11.61 8.23
N LEU A 47 -14.33 12.64 7.41
CA LEU A 47 -15.27 13.77 7.28
C LEU A 47 -16.65 13.32 6.80
N VAL A 48 -16.69 12.43 5.82
CA VAL A 48 -17.93 11.90 5.24
C VAL A 48 -18.70 11.08 6.27
N ASP A 49 -18.03 10.19 7.01
CA ASP A 49 -18.63 9.36 8.05
C ASP A 49 -19.21 10.21 9.20
N PHE A 50 -18.49 11.26 9.63
CA PHE A 50 -19.00 12.21 10.62
C PHE A 50 -20.22 12.99 10.10
N GLY A 51 -20.18 13.43 8.85
CA GLY A 51 -21.29 14.13 8.20
C GLY A 51 -22.55 13.27 8.13
N PHE A 52 -22.42 12.03 7.67
CA PHE A 52 -23.52 11.07 7.63
C PHE A 52 -24.01 10.70 9.03
N GLY A 53 -23.12 10.51 10.01
CA GLY A 53 -23.51 10.23 11.38
C GLY A 53 -24.39 11.31 12.01
N ILE A 54 -24.05 12.59 11.78
CA ILE A 54 -24.86 13.72 12.25
C ILE A 54 -26.20 13.78 11.52
N LEU A 55 -26.20 13.58 10.19
CA LEU A 55 -27.40 13.62 9.37
C LEU A 55 -28.39 12.53 9.77
N ILE A 56 -27.92 11.28 9.87
CA ILE A 56 -28.71 10.13 10.30
C ILE A 56 -29.26 10.35 11.71
N ARG A 57 -28.43 10.83 12.65
CA ARG A 57 -28.86 11.10 14.02
C ARG A 57 -29.95 12.17 14.07
N LYS A 58 -29.84 13.25 13.29
CA LYS A 58 -30.88 14.30 13.21
C LYS A 58 -32.15 13.84 12.50
N LEU A 59 -32.04 12.94 11.52
CA LEU A 59 -33.19 12.46 10.75
C LEU A 59 -33.98 11.39 11.51
N LEU A 60 -33.29 10.45 12.19
CA LEU A 60 -33.92 9.34 12.93
C LEU A 60 -34.36 9.69 14.35
N LEU A 61 -33.70 10.61 15.07
CA LEU A 61 -34.10 10.99 16.44
C LEU A 61 -35.12 12.15 16.50
N LYS A 62 -35.51 12.70 15.35
CA LYS A 62 -36.45 13.82 15.25
C LYS A 62 -37.85 13.39 14.79
N GLY A 63 -38.04 12.11 14.43
CA GLY A 63 -39.36 11.47 14.33
C GLY A 63 -39.65 10.68 15.59
#